data_AF-A0A370T9P0-F1
#
_entry.id   AF-A0A370T9P0-F1
#
_cell.length_a   1.000
_cell.length_b   1.000
_cell.length_c   1.000
_cell.angle_alpha   90.00
_cell.angle_beta   90.00
_cell.angle_gamma   90.00
#
_symmetry.space_group_name_H-M   'P 1'
#
loop_
_entity.id
_entity.type
_entity.pdbx_description
1 polymer ?
#
loop_
_entity_poly.entity_id
_entity_poly.type
_entity_poly.pdbx_seq_one_letter_code
_entity_poly.pdbx_strand_id
1 'polypeptide(L)'
;MYEASIKQHIEVLEQRRRDTQIGKEASWAALNTLALGLTSGIQGDPEDVDVAFRLFNDNSHAHFFVDREDIRCSNWQQFDISQPQEREGAKRHITSSPTPTNYISISTSPRRIWNLATRNPGRVDQKIAVIDLRVLKRLGIAYSSSTEDLGFRHLNETNGTGTIFATKHHILVLGWLPPHCILGLLSIKQFEASLKQSQIDNSRNISPSEYEKKISFPSILQYLPGAGASSQSAGRKEIFV
;
A
#
# COMPACT_ATOMS: atom_id res chain seq x y z
N MET A 1 39.94 -27.75 13.71
CA MET A 1 38.55 -27.35 14.04
C MET A 1 38.03 -26.39 12.97
N TYR A 2 37.49 -26.89 11.85
CA TYR A 2 36.84 -26.03 10.83
C TYR A 2 35.79 -26.77 9.96
N GLU A 3 35.39 -28.00 10.30
CA GLU A 3 34.40 -28.77 9.51
C GLU A 3 32.95 -28.59 9.96
N ALA A 4 32.72 -28.10 11.19
CA ALA A 4 31.37 -27.87 11.73
C ALA A 4 30.63 -26.69 11.06
N SER A 5 31.33 -25.83 10.30
CA SER A 5 30.80 -24.59 9.70
C SER A 5 30.12 -24.81 8.33
N ILE A 6 30.64 -25.73 7.51
CA ILE A 6 30.17 -25.89 6.12
C ILE A 6 28.85 -26.67 6.05
N LYS A 7 28.70 -27.74 6.85
CA LYS A 7 27.45 -28.51 6.91
C LYS A 7 26.27 -27.66 7.40
N GLN A 8 26.47 -26.86 8.45
CA GLN A 8 25.45 -25.94 8.95
C GLN A 8 25.11 -24.85 7.91
N HIS A 9 26.09 -24.35 7.17
CA HIS A 9 25.85 -23.38 6.10
C HIS A 9 25.04 -23.97 4.94
N ILE A 10 25.33 -25.22 4.54
CA ILE A 10 24.60 -25.94 3.50
C ILE A 10 23.16 -26.24 3.96
N GLU A 11 22.96 -26.70 5.20
CA GLU A 11 21.62 -26.94 5.76
C GLU A 11 20.79 -25.65 5.81
N VAL A 12 21.39 -24.51 6.16
CA VAL A 12 20.73 -23.20 6.15
C VAL A 12 20.36 -22.78 4.71
N LEU A 13 21.21 -23.05 3.72
CA LEU A 13 20.92 -22.75 2.31
C LEU A 13 19.83 -23.66 1.73
N GLU A 14 19.82 -24.94 2.06
CA GLU A 14 18.78 -25.88 1.65
C GLU A 14 17.44 -25.61 2.34
N GLN A 15 17.46 -25.21 3.61
CA GLN A 15 16.27 -24.75 4.30
C GLN A 15 15.72 -23.47 3.66
N ARG A 16 16.58 -22.48 3.36
CA ARG A 16 16.18 -21.27 2.63
C ARG A 16 15.61 -21.58 1.25
N ARG A 17 16.14 -22.59 0.54
CA ARG A 17 15.64 -23.01 -0.76
C ARG A 17 14.25 -23.66 -0.65
N ARG A 18 14.05 -24.55 0.33
CA ARG A 18 12.75 -25.19 0.61
C ARG A 18 11.70 -24.18 1.09
N ASP A 19 12.06 -23.28 1.99
CA ASP A 19 11.16 -22.23 2.48
C ASP A 19 10.79 -21.24 1.36
N THR A 20 11.71 -20.94 0.44
CA THR A 20 11.45 -20.12 -0.75
C THR A 20 10.54 -20.84 -1.74
N GLN A 21 10.62 -22.17 -1.85
CA GLN A 21 9.76 -22.99 -2.71
C GLN A 21 8.33 -23.04 -2.14
N ILE A 22 8.19 -23.36 -0.85
CA ILE A 22 6.89 -23.48 -0.15
C ILE A 22 6.18 -22.12 -0.09
N GLY A 23 6.91 -21.03 0.17
CA GLY A 23 6.38 -19.67 0.14
C GLY A 23 6.08 -19.13 -1.27
N LYS A 24 6.70 -19.69 -2.33
CA LYS A 24 6.39 -19.35 -3.73
C LYS A 24 5.10 -20.02 -4.19
N GLU A 25 4.86 -21.27 -3.85
CA GLU A 25 3.70 -21.99 -4.38
C GLU A 25 2.40 -21.65 -3.62
N ALA A 26 2.46 -21.48 -2.30
CA ALA A 26 1.26 -21.20 -1.49
C ALA A 26 0.74 -19.75 -1.62
N SER A 27 1.65 -18.75 -1.69
CA SER A 27 1.26 -17.33 -1.70
C SER A 27 0.77 -16.86 -3.08
N TRP A 28 1.38 -17.34 -4.16
CA TRP A 28 0.96 -17.01 -5.52
C TRP A 28 -0.31 -17.76 -5.94
N ALA A 29 -0.46 -19.02 -5.52
CA ALA A 29 -1.72 -19.73 -5.67
C ALA A 29 -2.83 -19.04 -4.84
N ALA A 30 -2.54 -18.54 -3.64
CA ALA A 30 -3.49 -17.77 -2.85
C ALA A 30 -3.91 -16.46 -3.53
N LEU A 31 -2.97 -15.74 -4.17
CA LEU A 31 -3.29 -14.54 -4.95
C LEU A 31 -4.15 -14.85 -6.19
N ASN A 32 -3.85 -15.92 -6.93
CA ASN A 32 -4.68 -16.38 -8.05
C ASN A 32 -6.04 -16.93 -7.59
N THR A 33 -6.09 -17.59 -6.43
CA THR A 33 -7.32 -18.14 -5.84
C THR A 33 -8.19 -17.05 -5.22
N LEU A 34 -7.58 -16.00 -4.65
CA LEU A 34 -8.27 -14.78 -4.22
C LEU A 34 -8.84 -14.04 -5.43
N ALA A 35 -8.07 -13.88 -6.51
CA ALA A 35 -8.58 -13.29 -7.75
C ALA A 35 -9.80 -14.06 -8.33
N LEU A 36 -9.83 -15.40 -8.18
CA LEU A 36 -10.95 -16.25 -8.59
C LEU A 36 -12.12 -16.30 -7.59
N GLY A 37 -11.86 -16.13 -6.29
CA GLY A 37 -12.87 -16.19 -5.22
C GLY A 37 -13.62 -14.86 -4.97
N LEU A 38 -13.17 -13.76 -5.57
CA LEU A 38 -13.75 -12.42 -5.40
C LEU A 38 -15.02 -12.18 -6.23
N THR A 39 -15.47 -13.17 -7.02
CA THR A 39 -16.75 -13.12 -7.76
C THR A 39 -17.99 -13.42 -6.90
N SER A 40 -17.85 -13.79 -5.62
CA SER A 40 -18.99 -14.14 -4.78
C SER A 40 -18.97 -13.43 -3.42
N GLY A 41 -19.83 -12.39 -3.28
CA GLY A 41 -20.22 -11.83 -1.99
C GLY A 41 -20.28 -10.30 -1.96
N ILE A 42 -21.44 -9.73 -2.31
CA ILE A 42 -21.71 -8.29 -2.24
C ILE A 42 -22.95 -8.06 -1.35
N GLN A 43 -22.75 -7.46 -0.17
CA GLN A 43 -23.62 -6.41 0.43
C GLN A 43 -23.15 -6.05 1.86
N GLY A 44 -23.18 -4.75 2.17
CA GLY A 44 -22.95 -4.17 3.50
C GLY A 44 -21.62 -3.43 3.63
N ASP A 45 -21.66 -2.13 3.94
CA ASP A 45 -20.50 -1.37 4.42
C ASP A 45 -20.46 -1.43 5.95
N PRO A 46 -19.52 -2.17 6.57
CA PRO A 46 -19.32 -2.12 8.02
C PRO A 46 -18.54 -0.86 8.44
N GLU A 47 -18.75 -0.43 9.70
CA GLU A 47 -18.16 0.76 10.34
C GLU A 47 -16.62 0.73 10.45
N ASP A 48 -15.98 -0.42 10.26
CA ASP A 48 -14.52 -0.56 10.19
C ASP A 48 -14.03 -0.43 8.74
N VAL A 49 -13.79 0.81 8.30
CA VAL A 49 -13.13 1.06 7.01
C VAL A 49 -11.64 0.72 7.15
N ASP A 50 -11.21 -0.37 6.53
CA ASP A 50 -9.78 -0.70 6.45
C ASP A 50 -9.12 0.19 5.39
N VAL A 51 -8.40 1.20 5.86
CA VAL A 51 -7.77 2.21 5.01
C VAL A 51 -6.27 1.97 4.87
N ALA A 52 -5.76 2.24 3.68
CA ALA A 52 -4.35 2.37 3.40
C ALA A 52 -4.05 3.77 2.86
N PHE A 53 -2.77 4.11 2.87
CA PHE A 53 -2.28 5.42 2.49
C PHE A 53 -1.17 5.29 1.47
N ARG A 54 -1.13 6.21 0.52
CA ARG A 54 -0.06 6.30 -0.47
C ARG A 54 0.43 7.73 -0.56
N LEU A 55 1.69 7.95 -0.20
CA LEU A 55 2.39 9.18 -0.53
C LEU A 55 2.73 9.18 -2.02
N PHE A 56 2.40 10.26 -2.72
CA PHE A 56 2.77 10.46 -4.11
C PHE A 56 2.95 11.95 -4.43
N ASN A 57 3.48 12.22 -5.61
CA ASN A 57 3.66 13.53 -6.20
C ASN A 57 3.78 13.35 -7.73
N ASP A 58 3.92 14.43 -8.50
CA ASP A 58 3.88 14.36 -9.97
C ASP A 58 5.04 13.55 -10.55
N ASN A 59 6.14 13.46 -9.80
CA ASN A 59 7.35 12.70 -10.13
C ASN A 59 7.39 11.29 -9.52
N SER A 60 6.26 10.78 -9.03
CA SER A 60 6.20 9.43 -8.46
C SER A 60 6.20 8.37 -9.57
N HIS A 61 6.96 7.29 -9.35
CA HIS A 61 7.06 6.18 -10.31
C HIS A 61 5.69 5.61 -10.68
N ALA A 62 4.80 5.45 -9.69
CA ALA A 62 3.40 5.15 -9.96
C ALA A 62 2.64 6.48 -10.05
N HIS A 63 2.14 6.74 -11.26
CA HIS A 63 1.64 8.04 -11.73
C HIS A 63 0.16 8.20 -11.39
N PHE A 64 -0.23 9.42 -10.98
CA PHE A 64 -1.63 9.80 -10.78
C PHE A 64 -2.14 10.51 -12.03
N PHE A 65 -3.17 9.96 -12.67
CA PHE A 65 -3.79 10.54 -13.85
C PHE A 65 -4.96 11.43 -13.44
N VAL A 66 -4.77 12.75 -13.52
CA VAL A 66 -5.77 13.74 -13.06
C VAL A 66 -7.12 13.54 -13.74
N ASP A 67 -7.15 13.38 -15.07
CA ASP A 67 -8.40 13.25 -15.83
C ASP A 67 -9.19 11.98 -15.51
N ARG A 68 -8.51 10.97 -14.97
CA ARG A 68 -9.10 9.67 -14.63
C ARG A 68 -9.27 9.48 -13.15
N GLU A 69 -8.63 10.31 -12.33
CA GLU A 69 -8.50 10.16 -10.88
C GLU A 69 -7.96 8.78 -10.45
N ASP A 70 -7.14 8.13 -11.28
CA ASP A 70 -6.55 6.82 -11.00
C ASP A 70 -5.04 6.91 -10.74
N ILE A 71 -4.48 5.91 -10.05
CA ILE A 71 -3.03 5.75 -9.91
C ILE A 71 -2.62 4.47 -10.62
N ARG A 72 -1.63 4.53 -11.50
CA ARG A 72 -1.13 3.34 -12.21
C ARG A 72 0.31 3.02 -11.84
N CYS A 73 0.66 1.74 -11.89
CA CYS A 73 2.01 1.26 -11.66
C CYS A 73 2.99 1.88 -12.65
N SER A 74 4.28 1.90 -12.31
CA SER A 74 5.30 2.49 -13.20
C SER A 74 5.38 1.83 -14.58
N ASN A 75 5.01 0.56 -14.69
CA ASN A 75 4.99 -0.18 -15.96
C ASN A 75 3.63 -0.15 -16.68
N TRP A 76 2.75 0.82 -16.39
CA TRP A 76 1.35 0.81 -16.85
C TRP A 76 1.16 0.73 -18.37
N GLN A 77 2.13 1.19 -19.18
CA GLN A 77 2.04 1.13 -20.65
C GLN A 77 2.22 -0.28 -21.21
N GLN A 78 2.93 -1.14 -20.48
CA GLN A 78 3.24 -2.53 -20.87
C GLN A 78 2.59 -3.52 -19.91
N PHE A 79 1.77 -3.04 -18.97
CA PHE A 79 1.12 -3.86 -17.98
C PHE A 79 0.02 -4.69 -18.63
N ASP A 80 0.17 -6.01 -18.55
CA ASP A 80 -0.82 -6.98 -18.99
C ASP A 80 -1.22 -7.83 -17.79
N ILE A 81 -2.51 -7.75 -17.43
CA ILE A 81 -3.07 -8.50 -16.30
C ILE A 81 -3.05 -10.01 -16.53
N SER A 82 -3.01 -10.46 -17.79
CA SER A 82 -2.96 -11.87 -18.14
C SER A 82 -1.58 -12.49 -17.93
N GLN A 83 -0.53 -11.67 -17.79
CA GLN A 83 0.82 -12.16 -17.54
C GLN A 83 1.01 -12.55 -16.07
N PRO A 84 1.61 -13.74 -15.80
CA PRO A 84 1.96 -14.14 -14.44
C PRO A 84 2.86 -13.11 -13.77
N GLN A 85 2.54 -12.76 -12.52
CA GLN A 85 3.34 -11.80 -11.77
C GLN A 85 4.50 -12.51 -11.05
N GLU A 86 5.71 -12.01 -11.27
CA GLU A 86 6.90 -12.63 -10.71
C GLU A 86 7.27 -12.05 -9.35
N ARG A 87 7.68 -12.94 -8.43
CA ARG A 87 8.28 -12.57 -7.13
C ARG A 87 9.49 -11.66 -7.27
N GLU A 88 10.32 -11.88 -8.30
CA GLU A 88 11.48 -11.00 -8.54
C GLU A 88 11.04 -9.59 -8.93
N GLY A 89 9.91 -9.42 -9.63
CA GLY A 89 9.31 -8.12 -9.88
C GLY A 89 8.92 -7.39 -8.58
N ALA A 90 8.28 -8.10 -7.66
CA ALA A 90 7.91 -7.55 -6.35
C ALA A 90 9.17 -7.20 -5.53
N LYS A 91 10.18 -8.08 -5.55
CA LYS A 91 11.47 -7.85 -4.90
C LYS A 91 12.16 -6.59 -5.43
N ARG A 92 12.26 -6.42 -6.75
CA ARG A 92 12.82 -5.21 -7.38
C ARG A 92 12.09 -3.95 -6.93
N HIS A 93 10.76 -4.01 -6.84
CA HIS A 93 9.95 -2.87 -6.38
C HIS A 93 10.28 -2.47 -4.94
N ILE A 94 10.40 -3.44 -4.02
CA ILE A 94 10.67 -3.17 -2.59
C ILE A 94 12.14 -2.92 -2.28
N THR A 95 13.04 -2.96 -3.26
CA THR A 95 14.45 -2.58 -3.11
C THR A 95 14.76 -1.24 -3.76
N SER A 96 13.74 -0.44 -4.08
CA SER A 96 13.87 0.86 -4.76
C SER A 96 14.65 0.80 -6.08
N SER A 97 14.46 -0.27 -6.86
CA SER A 97 15.02 -0.34 -8.21
C SER A 97 14.46 0.80 -9.09
N PRO A 98 15.28 1.43 -9.95
CA PRO A 98 14.78 2.42 -10.91
C PRO A 98 13.94 1.79 -12.03
N THR A 99 13.99 0.46 -12.18
CA THR A 99 13.27 -0.25 -13.24
C THR A 99 11.76 -0.19 -12.97
N PRO A 100 10.93 0.18 -13.96
CA PRO A 100 9.49 0.11 -13.85
C PRO A 100 9.01 -1.29 -13.43
N THR A 101 7.98 -1.33 -12.60
CA THR A 101 7.34 -2.57 -12.15
C THR A 101 5.82 -2.43 -12.20
N ASN A 102 5.15 -3.59 -12.14
CA ASN A 102 3.69 -3.70 -12.12
C ASN A 102 3.07 -3.38 -10.75
N TYR A 103 3.87 -2.94 -9.77
CA TYR A 103 3.42 -2.79 -8.39
C TYR A 103 3.29 -1.32 -7.99
N ILE A 104 2.35 -1.06 -7.10
CA ILE A 104 2.11 0.21 -6.43
C ILE A 104 2.27 -0.02 -4.93
N SER A 105 3.17 0.73 -4.30
CA SER A 105 3.33 0.70 -2.85
C SER A 105 2.25 1.53 -2.16
N ILE A 106 1.56 0.92 -1.20
CA ILE A 106 0.64 1.57 -0.25
C ILE A 106 0.97 1.10 1.18
N SER A 107 0.46 1.78 2.20
CA SER A 107 0.74 1.44 3.60
C SER A 107 -0.51 1.52 4.48
N THR A 108 -0.77 0.48 5.27
CA THR A 108 -1.80 0.53 6.34
C THR A 108 -1.30 1.25 7.59
N SER A 109 0.01 1.49 7.70
CA SER A 109 0.61 2.27 8.78
C SER A 109 0.66 3.76 8.41
N PRO A 110 -0.13 4.63 9.07
CA PRO A 110 -0.08 6.07 8.85
C PRO A 110 1.27 6.66 9.25
N ARG A 111 1.87 6.12 10.33
CA ARG A 111 3.17 6.53 10.82
C ARG A 111 4.28 6.29 9.79
N ARG A 112 4.22 5.18 9.07
CA ARG A 112 5.16 4.90 7.98
C ARG A 112 5.05 5.93 6.86
N ILE A 113 3.83 6.32 6.47
CA ILE A 113 3.62 7.38 5.48
C ILE A 113 4.17 8.71 5.97
N TRP A 114 3.95 9.07 7.24
CA TRP A 114 4.54 10.28 7.83
C TRP A 114 6.08 10.28 7.78
N ASN A 115 6.71 9.14 8.07
CA ASN A 115 8.16 9.00 7.95
C ASN A 115 8.64 9.17 6.51
N LEU A 116 7.90 8.65 5.53
CA LEU A 116 8.27 8.80 4.12
C LEU A 116 8.12 10.26 3.66
N ALA A 117 7.07 10.96 4.10
CA ALA A 117 6.83 12.35 3.77
C ALA A 117 7.91 13.27 4.36
N THR A 118 8.25 13.08 5.65
CA THR A 118 9.18 13.96 6.37
C THR A 118 10.66 13.70 6.07
N ARG A 119 11.04 12.50 5.60
CA ARG A 119 12.43 12.20 5.18
C ARG A 119 12.84 12.90 3.89
N ASN A 120 11.87 13.31 3.07
CA ASN A 120 12.13 13.98 1.79
C ASN A 120 11.37 15.31 1.70
N PRO A 121 11.68 16.31 2.55
CA PRO A 121 10.87 17.52 2.72
C PRO A 121 10.93 18.52 1.54
N GLY A 122 11.48 18.16 0.38
CA GLY A 122 11.69 19.05 -0.77
C GLY A 122 10.65 18.97 -1.89
N ARG A 123 9.64 18.10 -1.78
CA ARG A 123 8.63 17.91 -2.83
C ARG A 123 7.36 18.69 -2.47
N VAL A 124 7.33 19.95 -2.86
CA VAL A 124 6.26 20.94 -2.59
C VAL A 124 4.86 20.45 -3.05
N ASP A 125 4.83 19.44 -3.92
CA ASP A 125 3.67 18.82 -4.55
C ASP A 125 3.22 17.49 -3.90
N GLN A 126 3.78 17.10 -2.75
CA GLN A 126 3.42 15.85 -2.08
C GLN A 126 1.97 15.82 -1.61
N LYS A 127 1.27 14.74 -1.98
CA LYS A 127 -0.09 14.41 -1.57
C LYS A 127 -0.14 12.99 -1.02
N ILE A 128 -1.14 12.72 -0.19
CA ILE A 128 -1.41 11.40 0.36
C ILE A 128 -2.79 10.95 -0.12
N ALA A 129 -2.84 9.92 -0.94
CA ALA A 129 -4.09 9.26 -1.30
C ALA A 129 -4.55 8.39 -0.13
N VAL A 130 -5.83 8.50 0.21
CA VAL A 130 -6.52 7.61 1.16
C VAL A 130 -7.24 6.54 0.36
N ILE A 131 -6.96 5.27 0.65
CA ILE A 131 -7.37 4.12 -0.15
C ILE A 131 -8.27 3.21 0.69
N ASP A 132 -9.48 2.92 0.21
CA ASP A 132 -10.38 1.93 0.81
C ASP A 132 -9.99 0.52 0.32
N LEU A 133 -9.40 -0.27 1.21
CA LEU A 133 -8.98 -1.64 0.90
C LEU A 133 -10.18 -2.57 0.63
N ARG A 134 -11.35 -2.27 1.19
CA ARG A 134 -12.58 -3.06 0.96
C ARG A 134 -13.04 -2.89 -0.48
N VAL A 135 -13.01 -1.66 -0.99
CA VAL A 135 -13.35 -1.39 -2.40
C VAL A 135 -12.29 -2.01 -3.32
N LEU A 136 -11.01 -1.90 -2.98
CA LEU A 136 -9.94 -2.53 -3.75
C LEU A 136 -10.15 -4.06 -3.87
N LYS A 137 -10.50 -4.70 -2.76
CA LYS A 137 -10.88 -6.11 -2.71
C LYS A 137 -12.12 -6.42 -3.54
N ARG A 138 -13.20 -5.63 -3.41
CA ARG A 138 -14.45 -5.79 -4.19
C ARG A 138 -14.21 -5.70 -5.71
N LEU A 139 -13.24 -4.90 -6.13
CA LEU A 139 -12.89 -4.74 -7.55
C LEU A 139 -11.98 -5.86 -8.09
N GLY A 140 -11.65 -6.87 -7.29
CA GLY A 140 -10.80 -7.97 -7.73
C GLY A 140 -9.33 -7.57 -7.94
N ILE A 141 -8.90 -6.41 -7.42
CA ILE A 141 -7.53 -5.93 -7.62
C ILE A 141 -6.62 -6.62 -6.62
N ALA A 142 -5.63 -7.33 -7.13
CA ALA A 142 -4.68 -8.07 -6.32
C ALA A 142 -3.81 -7.12 -5.48
N TYR A 143 -3.77 -7.36 -4.17
CA TYR A 143 -2.84 -6.71 -3.26
C TYR A 143 -2.38 -7.67 -2.16
N SER A 144 -1.19 -7.43 -1.61
CA SER A 144 -0.60 -8.29 -0.58
C SER A 144 0.42 -7.56 0.29
N SER A 145 0.47 -7.94 1.57
CA SER A 145 1.52 -7.55 2.49
C SER A 145 2.87 -8.06 2.02
N SER A 146 3.87 -7.18 2.01
CA SER A 146 5.23 -7.55 1.62
C SER A 146 5.84 -8.62 2.51
N THR A 147 5.47 -8.69 3.80
CA THR A 147 6.00 -9.71 4.72
C THR A 147 5.03 -10.86 4.94
N GLU A 148 3.78 -10.58 5.31
CA GLU A 148 2.84 -11.62 5.77
C GLU A 148 2.44 -12.54 4.63
N ASP A 149 2.14 -11.96 3.46
CA ASP A 149 1.66 -12.70 2.31
C ASP A 149 2.84 -13.09 1.39
N LEU A 150 3.68 -12.12 1.01
CA LEU A 150 4.75 -12.34 0.03
C LEU A 150 6.03 -12.95 0.64
N GLY A 151 6.13 -12.98 1.98
CA GLY A 151 7.26 -13.60 2.68
C GLY A 151 8.60 -12.88 2.48
N PHE A 152 8.61 -11.58 2.18
CA PHE A 152 9.85 -10.80 2.24
C PHE A 152 10.25 -10.55 3.69
N ARG A 153 11.55 -10.31 3.92
CA ARG A 153 12.09 -10.07 5.27
C ARG A 153 12.44 -8.62 5.45
N HIS A 154 12.07 -8.07 6.60
CA HIS A 154 12.54 -6.77 7.03
C HIS A 154 14.07 -6.74 7.09
N LEU A 155 14.67 -5.55 6.93
CA LEU A 155 16.12 -5.39 7.02
C LEU A 155 16.61 -5.86 8.40
N ASN A 156 17.51 -6.84 8.38
CA ASN A 156 18.36 -7.18 9.48
C ASN A 156 19.68 -6.41 9.30
N GLU A 157 19.85 -5.32 10.06
CA GLU A 157 21.03 -4.44 9.98
C GLU A 157 22.32 -5.18 10.33
N THR A 158 22.27 -6.12 11.29
CA THR A 158 23.43 -6.91 11.72
C THR A 158 24.00 -7.76 10.58
N ASN A 159 23.12 -8.35 9.77
CA ASN A 159 23.50 -9.29 8.72
C ASN A 159 23.44 -8.68 7.31
N GLY A 160 22.98 -7.43 7.15
CA GLY A 160 22.77 -6.80 5.85
C GLY A 160 21.77 -7.53 4.95
N THR A 161 20.81 -8.26 5.52
CA THR A 161 19.85 -9.08 4.75
C THR A 161 18.44 -8.54 4.86
N GLY A 162 17.63 -8.69 3.81
CA GLY A 162 16.26 -8.15 3.77
C GLY A 162 16.18 -6.76 3.15
N THR A 163 15.07 -6.06 3.33
CA THR A 163 14.88 -4.68 2.86
C THR A 163 14.14 -3.84 3.90
N ILE A 164 14.52 -2.56 4.02
CA ILE A 164 13.86 -1.60 4.92
C ILE A 164 12.38 -1.41 4.58
N PHE A 165 12.01 -1.72 3.34
CA PHE A 165 10.64 -1.54 2.88
C PHE A 165 9.75 -2.71 3.24
N ALA A 166 10.26 -3.95 3.35
CA ALA A 166 9.44 -5.10 3.70
C ALA A 166 8.96 -4.99 5.16
N THR A 167 7.68 -4.69 5.32
CA THR A 167 6.97 -4.69 6.61
C THR A 167 5.55 -5.19 6.41
N LYS A 168 4.90 -5.64 7.49
CA LYS A 168 3.51 -6.13 7.41
C LYS A 168 2.54 -5.06 6.92
N HIS A 169 2.83 -3.80 7.21
CA HIS A 169 2.02 -2.66 6.78
C HIS A 169 2.32 -2.20 5.35
N HIS A 170 3.42 -2.63 4.73
CA HIS A 170 3.74 -2.29 3.35
C HIS A 170 3.03 -3.26 2.42
N ILE A 171 2.02 -2.74 1.72
CA ILE A 171 1.21 -3.50 0.77
C ILE A 171 1.66 -3.17 -0.65
N LEU A 172 1.76 -4.20 -1.49
CA LEU A 172 1.95 -4.09 -2.93
C LEU A 172 0.63 -4.33 -3.63
N VAL A 173 0.15 -3.33 -4.35
CA VAL A 173 -1.04 -3.43 -5.22
C VAL A 173 -0.59 -3.64 -6.65
N LEU A 174 -1.26 -4.51 -7.39
CA LEU A 174 -0.94 -4.81 -8.78
C LEU A 174 -1.67 -3.87 -9.75
N GLY A 175 -0.93 -3.33 -10.72
CA GLY A 175 -1.48 -2.64 -11.88
C GLY A 175 -1.95 -1.21 -11.60
N TRP A 176 -3.11 -1.05 -10.95
CA TRP A 176 -3.72 0.27 -10.76
C TRP A 176 -4.57 0.38 -9.48
N LEU A 177 -4.77 1.61 -9.02
CA LEU A 177 -5.74 2.02 -8.00
C LEU A 177 -6.83 2.85 -8.70
N PRO A 178 -8.03 2.31 -8.89
CA PRO A 178 -9.12 3.01 -9.57
C PRO A 178 -9.72 4.13 -8.70
N PRO A 179 -10.43 5.09 -9.29
CA PRO A 179 -10.95 6.26 -8.57
C PRO A 179 -11.86 5.87 -7.41
N HIS A 180 -12.69 4.85 -7.62
CA HIS A 180 -13.65 4.34 -6.63
C HIS A 180 -13.00 3.86 -5.33
N CYS A 181 -11.73 3.41 -5.34
CA CYS A 181 -11.05 3.04 -4.10
C CYS A 181 -10.27 4.20 -3.47
N ILE A 182 -10.15 5.35 -4.14
CA ILE A 182 -9.48 6.54 -3.63
C ILE A 182 -10.53 7.44 -2.98
N LEU A 183 -10.59 7.38 -1.65
CA LEU A 183 -11.56 8.16 -0.86
C LEU A 183 -11.29 9.67 -0.93
N GLY A 184 -10.05 10.05 -1.22
CA GLY A 184 -9.65 11.43 -1.44
C GLY A 184 -8.15 11.63 -1.27
N LEU A 185 -7.74 12.89 -1.46
CA LEU A 185 -6.34 13.31 -1.40
C LEU A 185 -6.15 14.28 -0.24
N LEU A 186 -5.18 13.98 0.61
CA LEU A 186 -4.78 14.84 1.72
C LEU A 186 -3.47 15.55 1.37
N SER A 187 -3.38 16.83 1.70
CA SER A 187 -2.09 17.51 1.85
C SER A 187 -1.32 16.93 3.05
N ILE A 188 0.00 17.11 3.07
CA ILE A 188 0.84 16.73 4.22
C ILE A 188 0.32 17.34 5.53
N LYS A 189 -0.16 18.60 5.50
CA LYS A 189 -0.70 19.30 6.67
C LYS A 189 -1.99 18.66 7.19
N GLN A 190 -2.93 18.30 6.30
CA GLN A 190 -4.18 17.64 6.68
C GLN A 190 -3.92 16.23 7.25
N PHE A 191 -2.94 15.51 6.68
CA PHE A 191 -2.53 14.22 7.20
C PHE A 191 -1.89 14.35 8.59
N GLU A 192 -1.02 15.34 8.80
CA GLU A 192 -0.45 15.62 10.13
C GLU A 192 -1.54 15.91 11.18
N ALA A 193 -2.53 16.73 10.82
CA ALA A 193 -3.66 17.02 11.71
C ALA A 193 -4.45 15.75 12.08
N SER A 194 -4.65 14.86 11.09
CA SER A 194 -5.33 13.57 11.30
C SER A 194 -4.57 12.64 12.26
N LEU A 195 -3.23 12.63 12.18
CA LEU A 195 -2.37 11.88 13.10
C LEU A 195 -2.52 12.39 14.53
N LYS A 196 -2.46 13.73 14.73
CA LYS A 196 -2.60 14.36 16.06
C LYS A 196 -3.95 14.05 16.69
N GLN A 197 -5.03 14.17 15.91
CA GLN A 197 -6.38 13.86 16.38
C GLN A 197 -6.53 12.39 16.78
N SER A 198 -5.85 11.48 16.06
CA SER A 198 -5.82 10.05 16.38
C SER A 198 -4.77 9.67 17.44
N GLN A 199 -4.13 10.64 18.09
CA GLN A 199 -3.09 10.43 19.10
C GLN A 199 -1.94 9.52 18.62
N ILE A 200 -1.56 9.67 17.35
CA ILE A 200 -0.40 9.00 16.75
C ILE A 200 0.81 9.93 16.88
N ASP A 201 1.86 9.46 17.54
CA ASP A 201 3.07 10.25 17.74
C ASP A 201 3.79 10.42 16.40
N ASN A 202 3.94 11.67 15.98
CA ASN A 202 4.58 12.06 14.73
C ASN A 202 6.03 12.55 14.93
N SER A 203 6.61 12.37 16.13
CA SER A 203 7.98 12.69 16.50
C SER A 203 9.01 11.74 15.86
N ARG A 204 10.30 12.10 15.91
CA ARG A 204 11.39 11.34 15.26
C ARG A 204 11.72 10.02 15.97
N ASN A 205 11.62 9.98 17.30
CA ASN A 205 11.98 8.83 18.12
C ASN A 205 10.72 8.24 18.74
N ILE A 206 10.22 7.17 18.13
CA ILE A 206 8.94 6.55 18.49
C ILE A 206 9.08 5.04 18.65
N SER A 207 8.22 4.46 19.49
CA SER A 207 8.15 3.02 19.67
C SER A 207 7.61 2.31 18.42
N PRO A 208 7.99 1.04 18.19
CA PRO A 208 7.41 0.22 17.12
C PRO A 208 5.88 0.13 17.15
N SER A 209 5.27 0.25 18.34
CA SER A 209 3.80 0.23 18.50
C SER A 209 3.08 1.38 17.77
N GLU A 210 3.74 2.50 17.49
CA GLU A 210 3.13 3.59 16.70
C GLU A 210 2.89 3.17 15.24
N TYR A 211 3.61 2.17 14.73
CA TYR A 211 3.37 1.66 13.38
C TYR A 211 2.06 0.86 13.27
N GLU A 212 1.58 0.33 14.40
CA GLU A 212 0.36 -0.47 14.52
C GLU A 212 -0.91 0.39 14.66
N LYS A 213 -0.76 1.66 15.06
CA LYS A 213 -1.90 2.56 15.24
C LYS A 213 -2.57 2.87 13.91
N LYS A 214 -3.90 2.95 13.93
CA LYS A 214 -4.74 3.37 12.81
C LYS A 214 -5.19 4.82 13.01
N ILE A 215 -5.29 5.60 11.93
CA ILE A 215 -6.03 6.86 11.98
C ILE A 215 -7.52 6.51 12.05
N SER A 216 -8.26 7.13 12.97
CA SER A 216 -9.71 6.93 13.03
C SER A 216 -10.38 7.45 11.75
N PHE A 217 -11.30 6.68 11.19
CA PHE A 217 -12.00 7.09 9.97
C PHE A 217 -12.68 8.47 10.10
N PRO A 218 -13.34 8.81 11.23
CA PRO A 218 -13.87 10.15 11.46
C PRO A 218 -12.83 11.27 11.34
N SER A 219 -11.59 11.06 11.79
CA SER A 219 -10.52 12.06 11.65
C SER A 219 -10.15 12.35 10.20
N ILE A 220 -10.32 11.38 9.30
CA ILE A 220 -10.03 11.52 7.87
C ILE A 220 -11.21 12.16 7.15
N LEU A 221 -12.44 11.74 7.48
CA LEU A 221 -13.68 12.14 6.82
C LEU A 221 -13.83 13.66 6.68
N GLN A 222 -13.49 14.43 7.72
CA GLN A 222 -13.58 15.90 7.70
C GLN A 222 -12.76 16.58 6.60
N TYR A 223 -11.77 15.88 6.04
CA TYR A 223 -10.90 16.38 4.97
C TYR A 223 -11.22 15.78 3.59
N LEU A 224 -12.14 14.81 3.52
CA LEU A 224 -12.55 14.20 2.26
C LEU A 224 -13.65 15.03 1.60
N PRO A 225 -13.66 15.13 0.26
CA PRO A 225 -14.72 15.82 -0.47
C PRO A 225 -16.06 15.12 -0.20
N GLY A 226 -16.93 15.75 0.59
CA GLY A 226 -18.26 15.23 0.91
C GLY A 226 -18.74 15.43 2.36
N ALA A 227 -17.86 15.70 3.33
CA ALA A 227 -18.25 15.84 4.74
C ALA A 227 -18.97 17.17 5.10
N GLY A 228 -19.19 18.05 4.13
CA GLY A 228 -19.83 19.37 4.33
C GLY A 228 -20.83 19.80 3.25
N ALA A 229 -21.23 18.92 2.33
CA ALA A 229 -22.10 19.27 1.19
C ALA A 229 -23.51 18.68 1.27
N SER A 230 -24.04 18.48 2.49
CA SER A 230 -25.44 18.06 2.68
C SER A 230 -26.09 18.76 3.88
N SER A 231 -26.04 20.09 3.92
CA SER A 231 -26.97 20.91 4.71
C SER A 231 -26.83 22.40 4.39
N GLN A 232 -27.12 22.80 3.16
CA GLN A 232 -27.76 24.10 2.90
C GLN A 232 -28.33 24.14 1.48
N SER A 233 -29.63 24.43 1.43
CA SER A 233 -30.50 24.53 0.28
C SER A 233 -30.18 25.72 -0.62
N ALA A 234 -30.23 25.51 -1.94
CA ALA A 234 -30.83 26.44 -2.90
C ALA A 234 -31.08 25.63 -4.18
N GLY A 235 -32.30 25.18 -4.45
CA GLY A 235 -33.27 26.03 -5.13
C GLY A 235 -33.57 25.42 -6.49
N ARG A 236 -34.57 24.53 -6.51
CA ARG A 236 -35.31 24.17 -7.73
C ARG A 236 -35.67 25.47 -8.47
N LYS A 237 -35.17 25.64 -9.69
CA LYS A 237 -35.94 26.25 -10.77
C LYS A 237 -35.71 25.46 -12.05
N GLU A 238 -36.80 24.85 -12.48
CA GLU A 238 -37.06 24.43 -13.86
C GLU A 238 -36.71 25.57 -14.81
N ILE A 239 -36.04 25.26 -15.92
CA ILE A 239 -36.24 25.97 -17.19
C ILE A 239 -36.23 24.91 -18.30
N PHE A 240 -37.40 24.72 -18.91
CA PHE A 240 -37.58 24.18 -20.25
C PHE A 240 -36.97 25.14 -21.27
N VAL A 241 -36.19 24.62 -22.22
CA VAL A 241 -36.31 24.89 -23.67
C VAL A 241 -35.91 23.62 -24.41
#